data_AF-A0A453HTY4-F1
#
_entry.id   AF-A0A453HTY4-F1
#
_cell.length_a   1.000
_cell.length_b   1.000
_cell.length_c   1.000
_cell.angle_alpha   90.00
_cell.angle_beta   90.00
_cell.angle_gamma   90.00
#
_symmetry.space_group_name_H-M   'P 1'
#
loop_
_entity.id
_entity.type
_entity.pdbx_description
1 polymer ?
#
loop_
_entity_poly.entity_id
_entity_poly.type
_entity_poly.pdbx_seq_one_letter_code
_entity_poly.pdbx_strand_id
1 'polypeptide(L)'
;MEALMLFSQEQERYLLEKQKNQAIIEDLQKNLSQVKDEKVKVLMELAKLKEAYLLKCSTANDGHGIVDTPKITSGHDQQGMLKTILNRTSLRQWIKKENNTGHESSRGNDQTVCRGCSVDLSRMKVENATLLESVATMEHLTSLVHRLHRVLMKVYDDVKSGCSLESSYEALSSLITEANLMRTALGVVLPVSWSGDSSGGITSGSPKSSKSEKADPLGSASMEMLELLILAADILRESFMFKK
;
A
#
# COMPACT_ATOMS: atom_id res chain seq x y z
N MET A 1 -26.80 -45.98 -49.52
CA MET A 1 -27.96 -45.11 -49.27
C MET A 1 -27.93 -44.57 -47.85
N GLU A 2 -27.80 -45.44 -46.84
CA GLU A 2 -27.74 -45.07 -45.41
C GLU A 2 -26.61 -44.08 -45.04
N ALA A 3 -25.39 -44.26 -45.57
CA ALA A 3 -24.26 -43.35 -45.30
C ALA A 3 -24.49 -41.91 -45.79
N LEU A 4 -25.20 -41.71 -46.91
CA LEU A 4 -25.53 -40.38 -47.44
C LEU A 4 -26.61 -39.69 -46.60
N MET A 5 -27.55 -40.46 -46.04
CA MET A 5 -28.59 -39.95 -45.15
C MET A 5 -27.98 -39.47 -43.82
N LEU A 6 -27.06 -40.25 -43.23
CA LEU A 6 -26.33 -39.85 -42.03
C LEU A 6 -25.48 -38.60 -42.27
N PHE A 7 -24.80 -38.52 -43.42
CA PHE A 7 -24.03 -37.32 -43.78
C PHE A 7 -24.93 -36.08 -43.93
N SER A 8 -26.10 -36.22 -44.55
CA SER A 8 -27.07 -35.13 -44.67
C SER A 8 -27.59 -34.66 -43.30
N GLN A 9 -27.86 -35.59 -42.39
CA GLN A 9 -28.35 -35.27 -41.04
C GLN A 9 -27.26 -34.57 -40.20
N GLU A 10 -26.02 -34.99 -40.33
CA GLU A 10 -24.90 -34.36 -39.63
C GLU A 10 -24.64 -32.94 -40.15
N GLN A 11 -24.78 -32.72 -41.45
CA GLN A 11 -24.69 -31.39 -42.05
C GLN A 11 -25.80 -30.45 -41.55
N GLU A 12 -27.02 -30.95 -41.40
CA GLU A 12 -28.15 -30.20 -40.84
C GLU A 12 -27.91 -29.83 -39.37
N ARG A 13 -27.45 -30.79 -38.55
CA ARG A 13 -27.07 -30.50 -37.15
C ARG A 13 -25.97 -29.46 -37.05
N TYR A 14 -24.95 -29.56 -37.89
CA TYR A 14 -23.85 -28.61 -37.92
C TYR A 14 -24.33 -27.19 -38.23
N LEU A 15 -25.23 -27.04 -39.21
CA LEU A 15 -25.82 -25.76 -39.57
C LEU A 15 -26.67 -25.17 -38.42
N LEU A 16 -27.50 -25.99 -37.77
CA LEU A 16 -28.32 -25.57 -36.64
C LEU A 16 -27.48 -25.16 -35.42
N GLU A 17 -26.43 -25.93 -35.08
CA GLU A 17 -25.52 -25.59 -33.99
C GLU A 17 -24.77 -24.29 -34.30
N LYS A 18 -24.34 -24.08 -35.55
CA LYS A 18 -23.71 -22.82 -35.97
C LYS A 18 -24.66 -21.63 -35.81
N GLN A 19 -25.93 -21.77 -36.20
CA GLN A 19 -26.92 -20.71 -36.05
C GLN A 19 -27.23 -20.40 -34.58
N LYS A 20 -27.37 -21.44 -33.74
CA LYS A 20 -27.56 -21.30 -32.30
C LYS A 20 -26.36 -20.59 -31.64
N ASN A 21 -25.14 -20.99 -32.00
CA ASN A 21 -23.92 -20.36 -31.48
C ASN A 21 -23.85 -18.88 -31.91
N GLN A 22 -24.23 -18.57 -33.14
CA GLN A 22 -24.31 -17.19 -33.61
C GLN A 22 -25.30 -16.34 -32.80
N ALA A 23 -26.50 -16.86 -32.52
CA ALA A 23 -27.50 -16.17 -31.70
C ALA A 23 -27.02 -15.94 -30.26
N ILE A 24 -26.32 -16.91 -29.66
CA ILE A 24 -25.73 -16.78 -28.33
C ILE A 24 -24.65 -15.68 -28.32
N ILE A 25 -23.80 -15.64 -29.34
CA ILE A 25 -22.75 -14.62 -29.46
C ILE A 25 -23.36 -13.22 -29.56
N GLU A 26 -24.41 -13.05 -30.37
CA GLU A 26 -25.12 -11.78 -30.53
C GLU A 26 -25.78 -11.31 -29.22
N ASP A 27 -26.46 -12.23 -28.50
CA ASP A 27 -27.05 -11.91 -27.21
C ASP A 27 -25.99 -11.53 -26.16
N LEU A 28 -24.87 -12.26 -26.11
CA LEU A 28 -23.75 -11.93 -25.23
C LEU A 28 -23.15 -10.56 -25.54
N GLN A 29 -22.97 -10.23 -26.82
CA GLN A 29 -22.47 -8.91 -27.24
C GLN A 29 -23.43 -7.79 -26.83
N LYS A 30 -24.73 -8.01 -26.98
CA LYS A 30 -25.78 -7.07 -26.56
C LYS A 30 -25.81 -6.90 -25.03
N ASN A 31 -25.72 -7.99 -24.28
CA ASN A 31 -25.67 -7.95 -22.82
C ASN A 31 -24.41 -7.22 -22.33
N LEU A 32 -23.26 -7.46 -22.98
CA LEU A 32 -22.01 -6.79 -22.66
C LEU A 32 -22.09 -5.28 -22.93
N SER A 33 -22.65 -4.87 -24.07
CA SER A 33 -22.83 -3.45 -24.38
C SER A 33 -23.79 -2.77 -23.39
N GLN A 34 -24.91 -3.41 -23.05
CA GLN A 34 -25.85 -2.90 -22.05
C GLN A 34 -25.19 -2.73 -20.67
N VAL A 35 -24.50 -3.75 -20.17
CA VAL A 35 -23.81 -3.69 -18.86
C VAL A 35 -22.73 -2.61 -18.85
N LYS A 36 -22.00 -2.44 -19.96
CA LYS A 36 -21.02 -1.37 -20.11
C LYS A 36 -21.68 0.00 -19.99
N ASP A 37 -22.77 0.23 -20.71
CA ASP A 37 -23.47 1.51 -20.72
C ASP A 37 -24.12 1.82 -19.36
N GLU A 38 -24.72 0.82 -18.72
CA GLU A 38 -25.22 0.91 -17.35
C GLU A 38 -24.09 1.26 -16.37
N LYS A 39 -22.94 0.58 -16.44
CA LYS A 39 -21.78 0.86 -15.59
C LYS A 39 -21.26 2.29 -15.79
N VAL A 40 -21.14 2.75 -17.04
CA VAL A 40 -20.71 4.12 -17.36
C VAL A 40 -21.68 5.14 -16.77
N LYS A 41 -22.99 4.91 -16.91
CA LYS A 41 -24.03 5.77 -16.33
C LYS A 41 -23.91 5.86 -14.81
N VAL A 42 -23.67 4.72 -14.14
CA VAL A 42 -23.49 4.67 -12.68
C VAL A 42 -22.24 5.39 -12.23
N LEU A 43 -21.11 5.18 -12.93
CA LEU A 43 -19.87 5.90 -12.65
C LEU A 43 -20.05 7.41 -12.83
N MET A 44 -20.81 7.84 -13.84
CA MET A 44 -21.14 9.25 -14.06
C MET A 44 -22.03 9.81 -12.95
N GLU A 45 -23.06 9.09 -12.51
CA GLU A 45 -23.91 9.51 -11.38
C GLU A 45 -23.12 9.57 -10.06
N LEU A 46 -22.19 8.64 -9.83
CA LEU A 46 -21.31 8.63 -8.68
C LEU A 46 -20.31 9.80 -8.70
N ALA A 47 -19.75 10.12 -9.87
CA ALA A 47 -18.88 11.28 -10.03
C ALA A 47 -19.61 12.59 -9.69
N LYS A 48 -20.84 12.76 -10.18
CA LYS A 48 -21.70 13.92 -9.84
C LYS A 48 -22.01 14.00 -8.35
N LEU A 49 -22.27 12.86 -7.70
CA LEU A 49 -22.50 12.81 -6.25
C LEU A 49 -21.22 13.21 -5.47
N LYS A 50 -20.06 12.74 -5.91
CA LYS A 50 -18.77 13.12 -5.32
C LYS A 50 -18.50 14.63 -5.46
N GLU A 51 -18.78 15.20 -6.62
CA GLU A 51 -18.65 16.64 -6.86
C GLU A 51 -19.60 17.45 -5.96
N ALA A 52 -20.87 17.04 -5.85
CA ALA A 52 -21.83 17.66 -4.93
C ALA A 52 -21.40 17.57 -3.45
N TYR A 53 -20.75 16.47 -3.05
CA TYR A 53 -20.20 16.31 -1.70
C TYR A 53 -19.02 17.27 -1.46
N LEU A 54 -18.07 17.34 -2.40
CA LEU A 54 -16.92 18.24 -2.31
C LEU A 54 -17.34 19.71 -2.25
N LEU A 55 -18.34 20.10 -3.06
CA LEU A 55 -18.89 21.45 -3.07
C LEU A 55 -19.54 21.82 -1.72
N LYS A 56 -20.26 20.87 -1.09
CA LYS A 56 -20.92 21.07 0.22
C LYS A 56 -19.93 21.10 1.40
N CYS A 57 -18.80 20.40 1.31
CA CYS A 57 -17.73 20.51 2.33
C CYS A 57 -16.97 21.85 2.23
N SER A 58 -16.86 22.44 1.03
CA SER A 58 -16.19 23.73 0.85
C SER A 58 -16.98 24.93 1.39
N THR A 59 -18.30 24.82 1.55
CA THR A 59 -19.17 25.93 2.03
C THR A 59 -19.38 25.94 3.54
N ALA A 60 -18.89 24.94 4.28
CA ALA A 60 -19.04 24.84 5.72
C ALA A 60 -17.97 25.61 6.53
N ASN A 61 -16.96 26.19 5.86
CA ASN A 61 -15.83 26.86 6.51
C ASN A 61 -15.90 28.39 6.50
N ASP A 62 -16.99 29.00 6.00
CA ASP A 62 -17.14 30.45 6.00
C ASP A 62 -18.40 30.91 6.74
N GLY A 63 -18.19 31.60 7.87
CA GLY A 63 -19.12 32.61 8.39
C GLY A 63 -20.03 32.21 9.54
N HIS A 64 -19.63 32.58 10.76
CA HIS A 64 -20.54 32.84 11.88
C HIS A 64 -21.45 34.05 11.54
N GLY A 65 -22.77 33.87 11.59
CA GLY A 65 -23.72 34.97 11.42
C GLY A 65 -25.17 34.49 11.58
N ILE A 66 -25.88 35.11 12.53
CA ILE A 66 -27.21 34.77 13.04
C ILE A 66 -28.32 35.02 11.99
N VAL A 67 -29.42 34.26 12.13
CA VAL A 67 -30.80 34.42 11.60
C VAL A 67 -31.24 33.40 10.54
N ASP A 68 -32.31 32.69 10.92
CA ASP A 68 -33.26 31.83 10.22
C ASP A 68 -32.72 30.60 9.47
N THR A 69 -32.96 29.46 10.10
CA THR A 69 -32.69 28.11 9.62
C THR A 69 -33.76 27.68 8.60
N PRO A 70 -33.44 27.49 7.30
CA PRO A 70 -34.19 26.57 6.47
C PRO A 70 -33.45 25.23 6.49
N LYS A 71 -34.03 24.28 7.23
CA LYS A 71 -33.89 22.82 7.07
C LYS A 71 -32.51 22.35 6.58
N ILE A 72 -31.68 22.01 7.57
CA ILE A 72 -30.57 21.06 7.44
C ILE A 72 -31.03 19.90 6.53
N THR A 73 -30.60 19.91 5.26
CA THR A 73 -30.66 18.72 4.41
C THR A 73 -29.59 17.77 4.92
N SER A 74 -30.05 17.03 5.92
CA SER A 74 -29.32 16.03 6.69
C SER A 74 -28.57 15.06 5.78
N GLY A 75 -27.42 14.56 6.23
CA GLY A 75 -26.67 13.49 5.55
C GLY A 75 -27.51 12.22 5.26
N HIS A 76 -28.72 12.11 5.82
CA HIS A 76 -29.69 11.07 5.52
C HIS A 76 -30.11 11.04 4.05
N ASP A 77 -30.21 12.20 3.40
CA ASP A 77 -30.68 12.30 1.99
C ASP A 77 -29.59 11.82 1.00
N GLN A 78 -28.33 12.09 1.31
CA GLN A 78 -27.18 11.65 0.51
C GLN A 78 -26.92 10.15 0.64
N GLN A 79 -27.02 9.61 1.86
CA GLN A 79 -26.98 8.16 2.08
C GLN A 79 -28.16 7.46 1.42
N GLY A 80 -29.35 8.09 1.43
CA GLY A 80 -30.53 7.63 0.70
C GLY A 80 -30.33 7.60 -0.81
N MET A 81 -29.67 8.61 -1.38
CA MET A 81 -29.38 8.68 -2.82
C MET A 81 -28.36 7.62 -3.24
N LEU A 82 -27.27 7.45 -2.47
CA LEU A 82 -26.29 6.38 -2.70
C LEU A 82 -26.95 4.99 -2.56
N LYS A 83 -27.81 4.81 -1.56
CA LYS A 83 -28.60 3.58 -1.39
C LYS A 83 -29.53 3.34 -2.58
N THR A 84 -30.10 4.40 -3.16
CA THR A 84 -30.98 4.33 -4.34
C THR A 84 -30.21 3.98 -5.61
N ILE A 85 -29.03 4.58 -5.83
CA ILE A 85 -28.12 4.21 -6.93
C ILE A 85 -27.70 2.74 -6.81
N LEU A 86 -27.33 2.29 -5.61
CA LEU A 86 -27.02 0.88 -5.35
C LEU A 86 -28.23 -0.04 -5.52
N ASN A 87 -29.44 0.39 -5.15
CA ASN A 87 -30.66 -0.41 -5.33
C ASN A 87 -31.06 -0.57 -6.80
N ARG A 88 -30.84 0.45 -7.63
CA ARG A 88 -31.19 0.43 -9.05
C ARG A 88 -30.15 -0.30 -9.92
N THR A 89 -29.02 -0.69 -9.33
CA THR A 89 -27.90 -1.27 -10.05
C THR A 89 -27.60 -2.67 -9.56
N SER A 90 -27.12 -3.53 -10.46
CA SER A 90 -26.64 -4.87 -10.11
C SER A 90 -25.44 -4.81 -9.14
N LEU A 91 -24.79 -3.64 -8.98
CA LEU A 91 -23.69 -3.39 -8.06
C LEU A 91 -23.99 -3.84 -6.61
N ARG A 92 -25.25 -3.75 -6.18
CA ARG A 92 -25.66 -4.28 -4.87
C ARG A 92 -25.44 -5.78 -4.76
N GLN A 93 -25.63 -6.56 -5.82
CA GLN A 93 -25.34 -8.00 -5.81
C GLN A 93 -23.83 -8.27 -5.74
N TRP A 94 -23.02 -7.42 -6.37
CA TRP A 94 -21.55 -7.48 -6.28
C TRP A 94 -21.06 -7.16 -4.87
N ILE A 95 -21.60 -6.12 -4.21
CA ILE A 95 -21.26 -5.74 -2.83
C ILE A 95 -21.87 -6.70 -1.80
N LYS A 96 -23.09 -7.19 -2.01
CA LYS A 96 -23.77 -8.12 -1.08
C LYS A 96 -23.12 -9.51 -1.08
N LYS A 97 -22.45 -9.92 -2.16
CA LYS A 97 -21.68 -11.17 -2.22
C LYS A 97 -20.50 -11.18 -1.24
N GLU A 98 -19.97 -10.02 -0.88
CA GLU A 98 -18.92 -9.86 0.14
C GLU A 98 -19.49 -9.87 1.57
N ASN A 99 -20.73 -9.39 1.73
CA ASN A 99 -21.33 -9.13 3.05
C ASN A 99 -22.20 -10.29 3.58
N ASN A 100 -22.55 -11.25 2.74
CA ASN A 100 -23.43 -12.38 3.08
C ASN A 100 -22.65 -13.68 3.39
N THR A 101 -21.49 -13.58 4.05
CA THR A 101 -20.82 -14.74 4.66
C THR A 101 -21.47 -15.07 6.01
N GLY A 102 -22.77 -15.30 5.99
CA GLY A 102 -23.56 -15.74 7.13
C GLY A 102 -24.45 -16.87 6.68
N HIS A 103 -24.03 -18.09 7.04
CA HIS A 103 -24.81 -19.33 7.14
C HIS A 103 -25.92 -19.55 6.08
N GLU A 104 -25.69 -20.49 5.16
CA GLU A 104 -26.66 -21.53 4.74
C GLU A 104 -26.04 -22.31 3.56
N SER A 105 -26.10 -23.63 3.69
CA SER A 105 -25.39 -24.63 2.89
C SER A 105 -25.84 -24.73 1.43
N SER A 106 -24.92 -25.04 0.49
CA SER A 106 -25.00 -26.24 -0.35
C SER A 106 -23.87 -26.32 -1.38
N ARG A 107 -23.09 -27.41 -1.28
CA ARG A 107 -22.36 -28.16 -2.32
C ARG A 107 -21.42 -27.42 -3.30
N GLY A 108 -20.13 -27.77 -3.19
CA GLY A 108 -19.24 -27.93 -4.34
C GLY A 108 -17.84 -27.33 -4.19
N ASN A 109 -16.92 -28.07 -3.57
CA ASN A 109 -15.47 -28.17 -3.82
C ASN A 109 -14.56 -26.97 -4.20
N ASP A 110 -14.93 -25.69 -4.01
CA ASP A 110 -14.05 -24.54 -4.31
C ASP A 110 -13.38 -23.90 -3.06
N GLN A 111 -13.26 -24.65 -1.97
CA GLN A 111 -12.82 -24.11 -0.68
C GLN A 111 -11.29 -23.93 -0.57
N THR A 112 -10.49 -24.48 -1.49
CA THR A 112 -9.02 -24.39 -1.45
C THR A 112 -8.48 -23.07 -2.03
N VAL A 113 -9.15 -22.53 -3.05
CA VAL A 113 -8.69 -21.29 -3.72
C VAL A 113 -9.01 -20.04 -2.89
N CYS A 114 -10.17 -20.02 -2.23
CA CYS A 114 -10.62 -18.85 -1.46
C CYS A 114 -9.94 -18.72 -0.08
N ARG A 115 -9.44 -19.82 0.49
CA ARG A 115 -8.64 -19.80 1.73
C ARG A 115 -7.24 -19.23 1.51
N GLY A 116 -6.64 -19.47 0.34
CA GLY A 116 -5.37 -18.87 -0.08
C GLY A 116 -5.47 -17.34 -0.12
N CYS A 117 -6.40 -16.80 -0.93
CA CYS A 117 -6.53 -15.36 -1.09
C CYS A 117 -6.84 -14.57 0.20
N SER A 118 -7.60 -15.14 1.15
CA SER A 118 -7.88 -14.48 2.45
C SER A 118 -6.67 -14.48 3.39
N VAL A 119 -5.89 -15.56 3.39
CA VAL A 119 -4.64 -15.66 4.16
C VAL A 119 -3.58 -14.76 3.53
N ASP A 120 -3.52 -14.71 2.20
CA ASP A 120 -2.61 -13.85 1.44
C ASP A 120 -2.95 -12.37 1.62
N LEU A 121 -4.24 -11.99 1.66
CA LEU A 121 -4.64 -10.62 1.97
C LEU A 121 -4.30 -10.24 3.41
N SER A 122 -4.51 -11.14 4.37
CA SER A 122 -4.18 -10.87 5.78
C SER A 122 -2.67 -10.76 5.98
N ARG A 123 -1.91 -11.65 5.34
CA ARG A 123 -0.44 -11.61 5.28
C ARG A 123 0.05 -10.31 4.65
N MET A 124 -0.50 -9.94 3.50
CA MET A 124 -0.13 -8.71 2.80
C MET A 124 -0.48 -7.45 3.64
N LYS A 125 -1.58 -7.46 4.40
CA LYS A 125 -1.91 -6.37 5.33
C LYS A 125 -0.90 -6.25 6.47
N VAL A 126 -0.46 -7.38 7.03
CA VAL A 126 0.58 -7.40 8.07
C VAL A 126 1.91 -6.91 7.49
N GLU A 127 2.32 -7.41 6.33
CA GLU A 127 3.54 -6.96 5.65
C GLU A 127 3.50 -5.47 5.32
N ASN A 128 2.37 -4.96 4.81
CA ASN A 128 2.19 -3.54 4.53
C ASN A 128 2.23 -2.69 5.83
N ALA A 129 1.64 -3.17 6.93
CA ALA A 129 1.75 -2.50 8.22
C ALA A 129 3.21 -2.45 8.73
N THR A 130 3.95 -3.55 8.62
CA THR A 130 5.37 -3.62 8.98
C THR A 130 6.22 -2.69 8.10
N LEU A 131 5.93 -2.62 6.80
CA LEU A 131 6.61 -1.69 5.88
C LEU A 131 6.30 -0.22 6.21
N LEU A 132 5.07 0.11 6.59
CA LEU A 132 4.73 1.47 7.02
C LEU A 132 5.47 1.85 8.33
N GLU A 133 5.59 0.91 9.26
CA GLU A 133 6.36 1.11 10.49
C GLU A 133 7.87 1.27 10.21
N SER A 134 8.43 0.49 9.28
CA SER A 134 9.84 0.64 8.87
C SER A 134 10.10 1.97 8.16
N VAL A 135 9.17 2.45 7.35
CA VAL A 135 9.26 3.79 6.72
C VAL A 135 9.21 4.89 7.78
N ALA A 136 8.28 4.83 8.73
CA ALA A 136 8.16 5.83 9.79
C ALA A 136 9.41 5.88 10.70
N THR A 137 9.97 4.72 11.04
CA THR A 137 11.24 4.64 11.81
C THR A 137 12.42 5.21 11.02
N MET A 138 12.47 5.00 9.70
CA MET A 138 13.48 5.58 8.81
C MET A 138 13.36 7.11 8.66
N GLU A 139 12.14 7.65 8.57
CA GLU A 139 11.92 9.11 8.55
C GLU A 139 12.43 9.78 9.83
N HIS A 140 12.14 9.16 10.97
CA HIS A 140 12.66 9.60 12.27
C HIS A 140 14.19 9.54 12.31
N LEU A 141 14.78 8.43 11.85
CA LEU A 141 16.23 8.26 11.78
C LEU A 141 16.90 9.32 10.92
N THR A 142 16.37 9.54 9.72
CA THR A 142 16.89 10.54 8.77
C THR A 142 16.83 11.94 9.39
N SER A 143 15.76 12.25 10.11
CA SER A 143 15.62 13.52 10.84
C SER A 143 16.67 13.69 11.94
N LEU A 144 16.96 12.64 12.70
CA LEU A 144 18.01 12.64 13.72
C LEU A 144 19.40 12.79 13.12
N VAL A 145 19.73 12.04 12.07
CA VAL A 145 21.02 12.15 11.35
C VAL A 145 21.24 13.58 10.87
N HIS A 146 20.23 14.20 10.24
CA HIS A 146 20.31 15.60 9.82
C HIS A 146 20.49 16.55 11.01
N ARG A 147 19.84 16.30 12.15
CA ARG A 147 19.98 17.11 13.36
C ARG A 147 21.40 17.02 13.92
N LEU A 148 21.94 15.79 14.07
CA LEU A 148 23.31 15.57 14.55
C LEU A 148 24.34 16.18 13.59
N HIS A 149 24.15 16.04 12.28
CA HIS A 149 25.00 16.66 11.28
C HIS A 149 25.03 18.20 11.42
N ARG A 150 23.88 18.84 11.63
CA ARG A 150 23.83 20.29 11.89
C ARG A 150 24.58 20.69 13.16
N VAL A 151 24.45 19.91 14.24
CA VAL A 151 25.19 20.16 15.49
C VAL A 151 26.69 20.03 15.26
N LEU A 152 27.12 18.99 14.53
CA LEU A 152 28.53 18.79 14.16
C LEU A 152 29.08 19.97 13.35
N MET A 153 28.34 20.44 12.34
CA MET A 153 28.73 21.59 11.53
C MET A 153 28.85 22.87 12.35
N LYS A 154 27.94 23.09 13.31
CA LYS A 154 28.04 24.22 14.23
C LYS A 154 29.31 24.15 15.09
N VAL A 155 29.61 22.98 15.66
CA VAL A 155 30.85 22.76 16.44
C VAL A 155 32.08 22.99 15.57
N TYR A 156 32.07 22.53 14.32
CA TYR A 156 33.14 22.77 13.36
C TYR A 156 33.37 24.27 13.09
N ASP A 157 32.30 25.04 12.89
CA ASP A 157 32.38 26.49 12.69
C ASP A 157 32.86 27.21 13.96
N ASP A 158 32.46 26.75 15.15
CA ASP A 158 32.94 27.27 16.45
C ASP A 158 34.46 27.03 16.63
N VAL A 159 34.96 25.84 16.26
CA VAL A 159 36.40 25.51 16.27
C VAL A 159 37.19 26.38 15.30
N LYS A 160 36.61 26.65 14.12
CA LYS A 160 37.23 27.48 13.08
C LYS A 160 37.25 28.96 13.45
N SER A 161 36.20 29.45 14.11
CA SER A 161 36.08 30.85 14.55
C SER A 161 36.79 31.13 15.88
N GLY A 162 37.28 30.09 16.58
CA GLY A 162 37.97 30.24 17.86
C GLY A 162 37.04 30.58 19.02
N CYS A 163 35.74 30.28 18.88
CA CYS A 163 34.73 30.51 19.91
C CYS A 163 34.80 29.44 21.02
N SER A 164 34.02 29.62 22.09
CA SER A 164 34.03 28.83 23.34
C SER A 164 34.31 27.33 23.16
N LEU A 165 35.50 26.90 23.61
CA LEU A 165 36.03 25.54 23.46
C LEU A 165 35.32 24.52 24.38
N GLU A 166 34.93 24.94 25.58
CA GLU A 166 34.33 24.08 26.61
C GLU A 166 32.91 23.63 26.19
N SER A 167 32.08 24.58 25.74
CA SER A 167 30.71 24.32 25.30
C SER A 167 30.65 23.50 24.01
N SER A 168 31.62 23.69 23.11
CA SER A 168 31.70 22.93 21.86
C SER A 168 32.14 21.49 22.12
N TYR A 169 33.04 21.26 23.07
CA TYR A 169 33.44 19.91 23.52
C TYR A 169 32.30 19.15 24.21
N GLU A 170 31.51 19.81 25.06
CA GLU A 170 30.34 19.21 25.72
C GLU A 170 29.23 18.85 24.70
N ALA A 171 28.97 19.74 23.74
CA ALA A 171 28.05 19.48 22.64
C ALA A 171 28.49 18.29 21.77
N LEU A 172 29.80 18.16 21.54
CA LEU A 172 30.38 17.05 20.79
C LEU A 172 30.29 15.71 21.55
N SER A 173 30.54 15.72 22.85
CA SER A 173 30.38 14.54 23.71
C SER A 173 28.92 14.08 23.79
N SER A 174 27.99 15.05 23.86
CA SER A 174 26.55 14.78 23.79
C SER A 174 26.15 14.21 22.42
N LEU A 175 26.70 14.71 21.33
CA LEU A 175 26.48 14.18 19.98
C LEU A 175 26.97 12.73 19.84
N ILE A 176 28.17 12.41 20.33
CA ILE A 176 28.74 11.06 20.26
C ILE A 176 27.89 10.07 21.07
N THR A 177 27.46 10.45 22.28
CA THR A 177 26.62 9.58 23.11
C THR A 177 25.25 9.36 22.47
N GLU A 178 24.64 10.40 21.89
CA GLU A 178 23.37 10.29 21.19
C GLU A 178 23.47 9.44 19.91
N ALA A 179 24.51 9.62 19.11
CA ALA A 179 24.78 8.79 17.94
C ALA A 179 24.98 7.32 18.31
N ASN A 180 25.65 7.03 19.44
CA ASN A 180 25.81 5.66 19.93
C ASN A 180 24.50 5.02 20.43
N LEU A 181 23.61 5.82 21.04
CA LEU A 181 22.25 5.40 21.40
C LEU A 181 21.45 5.04 20.14
N MET A 182 21.52 5.88 19.10
CA MET A 182 20.88 5.60 17.81
C MET A 182 21.43 4.34 17.15
N ARG A 183 22.77 4.18 17.13
CA ARG A 183 23.43 2.98 16.62
C ARG A 183 22.93 1.71 17.30
N THR A 184 22.77 1.77 18.63
CA THR A 184 22.26 0.66 19.42
C THR A 184 20.78 0.38 19.10
N ALA A 185 19.97 1.42 18.95
CA ALA A 185 18.57 1.26 18.58
C ALA A 185 18.40 0.64 17.18
N LEU A 186 19.18 1.06 16.18
CA LEU A 186 19.14 0.49 14.83
C LEU A 186 19.62 -0.96 14.77
N GLY A 187 20.63 -1.30 15.57
CA GLY A 187 21.08 -2.69 15.71
C GLY A 187 20.02 -3.63 16.29
N VAL A 188 19.01 -3.10 16.99
CA VAL A 188 17.90 -3.86 17.58
C VAL A 188 16.61 -3.80 16.73
N VAL A 189 16.39 -2.70 15.98
CA VAL A 189 15.15 -2.44 15.23
C VAL A 189 15.15 -3.03 13.81
N LEU A 190 16.30 -3.30 13.19
CA LEU A 190 16.34 -3.91 11.86
C LEU A 190 15.95 -5.39 11.95
N PRO A 191 14.79 -5.81 11.40
CA PRO A 191 14.42 -7.22 11.39
C PRO A 191 15.43 -7.98 10.52
N VAL A 192 15.97 -9.07 11.07
CA VAL A 192 16.69 -10.09 10.32
C VAL A 192 15.77 -10.57 9.19
N SER A 193 16.21 -10.31 7.97
CA SER A 193 15.73 -10.77 6.66
C SER A 193 14.52 -11.71 6.67
N TRP A 194 13.40 -11.26 6.11
CA TRP A 194 12.39 -12.16 5.57
C TRP A 194 12.92 -12.79 4.27
N SER A 195 13.61 -13.92 4.38
CA SER A 195 13.70 -14.88 3.29
C SER A 195 12.39 -15.68 3.30
N GLY A 196 11.46 -15.28 2.43
CA GLY A 196 10.33 -16.13 2.08
C GLY A 196 10.85 -17.37 1.36
N ASP A 197 10.94 -18.49 2.07
CA ASP A 197 11.05 -19.80 1.46
C ASP A 197 9.72 -20.11 0.75
N SER A 198 9.60 -19.68 -0.50
CA SER A 198 8.55 -20.17 -1.41
C SER A 198 9.00 -21.51 -2.00
N SER A 199 9.15 -22.52 -1.13
CA SER A 199 9.35 -23.91 -1.53
C SER A 199 8.02 -24.51 -1.97
N GLY A 200 7.90 -24.78 -3.28
CA GLY A 200 6.79 -25.53 -3.84
C GLY A 200 6.81 -25.62 -5.36
N GLY A 201 7.76 -26.37 -5.94
CA GLY A 201 7.69 -26.72 -7.37
C GLY A 201 8.98 -27.16 -8.06
N ILE A 202 9.51 -28.34 -7.68
CA ILE A 202 10.26 -29.31 -8.53
C ILE A 202 10.91 -28.81 -9.85
N THR A 203 12.25 -28.73 -9.88
CA THR A 203 13.10 -29.49 -10.82
C THR A 203 14.57 -29.51 -10.36
N SER A 204 15.15 -30.72 -10.43
CA SER A 204 16.52 -31.16 -10.16
C SER A 204 17.67 -30.26 -10.67
N GLY A 205 18.68 -30.04 -9.80
CA GLY A 205 20.10 -30.16 -10.17
C GLY A 205 21.00 -28.93 -10.03
N SER A 206 21.57 -28.67 -8.84
CA SER A 206 23.03 -28.42 -8.62
C SER A 206 23.32 -27.84 -7.23
N PRO A 207 24.48 -28.16 -6.63
CA PRO A 207 24.82 -27.75 -5.27
C PRO A 207 25.64 -26.44 -5.22
N LYS A 208 25.41 -25.67 -4.16
CA LYS A 208 26.22 -24.54 -3.65
C LYS A 208 26.13 -23.22 -4.43
N SER A 209 25.13 -22.42 -4.09
CA SER A 209 25.29 -20.96 -4.08
C SER A 209 25.43 -20.50 -2.63
N SER A 210 26.60 -19.95 -2.33
CA SER A 210 26.94 -19.27 -1.09
C SER A 210 25.80 -18.36 -0.63
N LYS A 211 25.37 -18.59 0.60
CA LYS A 211 24.42 -17.80 1.38
C LYS A 211 24.96 -16.36 1.47
N SER A 212 24.61 -15.52 0.50
CA SER A 212 24.78 -14.07 0.67
C SER A 212 23.63 -13.61 1.54
N GLU A 213 23.93 -13.42 2.81
CA GLU A 213 23.17 -12.59 3.72
C GLU A 213 23.13 -11.19 3.09
N LYS A 214 22.16 -10.97 2.22
CA LYS A 214 21.98 -9.70 1.54
C LYS A 214 21.37 -8.77 2.56
N ALA A 215 22.24 -8.07 3.29
CA ALA A 215 21.86 -7.00 4.20
C ALA A 215 20.93 -6.04 3.46
N ASP A 216 19.87 -5.58 4.13
CA ASP A 216 18.95 -4.60 3.57
C ASP A 216 19.77 -3.36 3.17
N PRO A 217 19.87 -3.01 1.87
CA PRO A 217 20.72 -1.92 1.39
C PRO A 217 20.44 -0.59 2.10
N LEU A 218 19.19 -0.42 2.57
CA LEU A 218 18.72 0.77 3.28
C LEU A 218 19.20 0.80 4.73
N GLY A 219 19.15 -0.33 5.44
CA GLY A 219 19.72 -0.47 6.78
C GLY A 219 21.23 -0.20 6.78
N SER A 220 21.94 -0.73 5.77
CA SER A 220 23.39 -0.51 5.57
C SER A 220 23.72 0.98 5.44
N ALA A 221 23.04 1.69 4.55
CA ALA A 221 23.29 3.11 4.33
C ALA A 221 23.06 3.96 5.60
N SER A 222 22.05 3.62 6.39
CA SER A 222 21.75 4.35 7.62
C SER A 222 22.79 4.14 8.73
N MET A 223 23.35 2.94 8.82
CA MET A 223 24.42 2.60 9.74
C MET A 223 25.73 3.29 9.34
N GLU A 224 26.06 3.26 8.04
CA GLU A 224 27.23 3.94 7.47
C GLU A 224 27.20 5.46 7.73
N MET A 225 26.03 6.11 7.59
CA MET A 225 25.89 7.54 7.89
C MET A 225 26.17 7.87 9.37
N LEU A 226 25.75 7.01 10.29
CA LEU A 226 26.02 7.17 11.73
C LEU A 226 27.49 6.96 12.06
N GLU A 227 28.13 5.96 11.45
CA GLU A 227 29.57 5.71 11.63
C GLU A 227 30.42 6.88 11.13
N LEU A 228 30.08 7.46 9.98
CA LEU A 228 30.74 8.66 9.47
C LEU A 228 30.57 9.87 10.40
N LEU A 229 29.38 10.05 10.98
CA LEU A 229 29.11 11.12 11.95
C LEU A 229 29.93 10.96 13.23
N ILE A 230 30.02 9.74 13.76
CA ILE A 230 30.83 9.43 14.95
C ILE A 230 32.31 9.66 14.65
N LEU A 231 32.81 9.16 13.51
CA LEU A 231 34.20 9.35 13.10
C LEU A 231 34.56 10.83 12.95
N ALA A 232 33.71 11.62 12.28
CA ALA A 232 33.93 13.05 12.13
C ALA A 232 33.90 13.79 13.48
N ALA A 233 33.04 13.36 14.40
CA ALA A 233 33.00 13.89 15.75
C ALA A 233 34.27 13.55 16.54
N ASP A 234 34.78 12.33 16.44
CA ASP A 234 36.03 11.93 17.11
C ASP A 234 37.25 12.70 16.56
N ILE A 235 37.34 12.88 15.24
CA ILE A 235 38.41 13.70 14.61
C ILE A 235 38.36 15.14 15.14
N LEU A 236 37.17 15.73 15.25
CA LEU A 236 37.02 17.07 15.81
C LEU A 236 37.39 17.09 17.29
N ARG A 237 37.04 16.04 18.04
CA ARG A 237 37.40 15.91 19.46
C ARG A 237 38.91 15.85 19.67
N GLU A 238 39.63 15.11 18.82
CA GLU A 238 41.08 15.06 18.81
C GLU A 238 41.69 16.44 18.49
N SER A 239 41.11 17.19 17.56
CA SER A 239 41.59 18.54 17.22
C SER A 239 41.55 19.52 18.39
N PHE A 240 40.63 19.33 19.35
CA PHE A 240 40.60 20.09 20.60
C PHE A 240 41.75 19.72 21.55
N MET A 241 42.16 18.44 21.57
CA MET A 241 43.26 17.97 22.43
C MET A 241 44.63 18.44 21.93
N PHE A 242 44.79 18.65 20.62
CA PHE A 242 46.02 19.21 20.03
C PHE A 242 46.13 20.74 20.10
N LYS A 243 45.06 21.44 20.50
CA LYS A 243 45.01 22.91 20.61
C LYS A 243 45.24 23.43 22.04
N LYS A 244 45.59 22.54 22.98
CA LYS A 244 45.93 22.84 24.37
C LYS A 244 47.45 22.80 24.58
#